data_AF-G0MSU3-F1
#
_entry.id   AF-G0MSU3-F1
#
_cell.length_a   1.000
_cell.length_b   1.000
_cell.length_c   1.000
_cell.angle_alpha   90.00
_cell.angle_beta   90.00
_cell.angle_gamma   90.00
#
_symmetry.space_group_name_H-M   'P 1'
#
loop_
_entity.id
_entity.type
_entity.pdbx_description
1 polymer ?
#
loop_
_entity_poly.entity_id
_entity_poly.type
_entity_poly.pdbx_seq_one_letter_code
_entity_poly.pdbx_strand_id
1 'polypeptide(L)'
;MDQLQEFDPLGPDSYEEGNGERCASQVASGSIQIIASLSLLVLVFKALKYLRIPLEIRVYIHIAAGTLTVAYFSPNKLETAIIYSIFSVITLGFVMLRKANGYMVLAGNIGLLIFCQNICEHSGQSGYFMAIRGILMMHIMRLTTVAFGAQGAREKIKFEEFALYVEYIYFPPFLVFGPYLTLEQFIKMRRRRWTRLENEIGKAALATMGIFVGVTFAVISSCQFEFYEPTSQFVEDALVALSFRYSHYFICLTTQAFVLLLGSDVSVANPLKVEFPRSMLQVVNEWNKPFHTFLRDNVFKRNFFNITALNVLLTFAVSSLLHAIDLQMTATLLALGFIAYSETVFRKRLSSRFSMCVGAKPCTLRAARLICRHQHNSNSKRVVIINSLFLILSMYHLVFTGMTFTDQHSAGGYPFFHAWAIWGTHYYASFVISFVFLILSKLM
;
A
#
# COMPACT_ATOMS: atom_id res chain seq x y z
N MET A 1 -29.38 -19.88 24.58
CA MET A 1 -30.30 -19.67 25.71
C MET A 1 -29.49 -19.79 26.97
N ASP A 2 -29.41 -18.66 27.66
CA ASP A 2 -29.05 -18.44 29.07
C ASP A 2 -27.67 -18.89 29.54
N GLN A 3 -26.68 -18.01 29.37
CA GLN A 3 -26.04 -17.31 30.51
C GLN A 3 -25.51 -15.95 30.01
N LEU A 4 -26.36 -14.92 30.15
CA LEU A 4 -26.05 -13.50 30.08
C LEU A 4 -26.37 -12.94 31.47
N GLN A 5 -25.38 -12.46 32.22
CA GLN A 5 -25.50 -11.24 33.02
C GLN A 5 -24.17 -10.80 33.64
N GLU A 6 -23.89 -9.52 33.43
CA GLU A 6 -23.18 -8.58 34.30
C GLU A 6 -21.72 -8.88 34.68
N PHE A 7 -20.80 -8.31 33.90
CA PHE A 7 -19.62 -7.66 34.46
C PHE A 7 -19.45 -6.31 33.78
N ASP A 8 -20.13 -5.31 34.31
CA ASP A 8 -19.78 -3.91 34.16
C ASP A 8 -19.13 -3.47 35.47
N PRO A 9 -17.82 -3.18 35.44
CA PRO A 9 -17.31 -2.20 36.36
C PRO A 9 -16.31 -1.33 35.61
N LEU A 10 -16.76 -0.50 34.67
CA LEU A 10 -15.99 0.68 34.33
C LEU A 10 -16.95 1.87 34.23
N GLY A 11 -17.05 2.58 35.37
CA GLY A 11 -17.42 3.99 35.35
C GLY A 11 -16.35 4.78 34.58
N PRO A 12 -16.36 6.13 34.61
CA PRO A 12 -15.35 6.92 33.91
C PRO A 12 -14.01 6.74 34.63
N ASP A 13 -13.32 5.64 34.34
CA ASP A 13 -12.09 5.27 35.00
C ASP A 13 -10.95 6.09 34.43
N SER A 14 -10.46 6.93 35.33
CA SER A 14 -9.15 7.54 35.34
C SER A 14 -8.09 6.67 34.66
N TYR A 15 -7.38 7.26 33.72
CA TYR A 15 -6.04 6.88 33.26
C TYR A 15 -5.22 6.20 34.38
N GLU A 16 -5.21 4.87 34.41
CA GLU A 16 -4.30 4.13 35.29
C GLU A 16 -2.86 4.38 34.80
N GLU A 17 -2.05 5.05 35.63
CA GLU A 17 -0.61 5.22 35.40
C GLU A 17 0.03 3.85 35.15
N GLY A 18 0.42 3.58 33.90
CA GLY A 18 1.13 2.36 33.50
C GLY A 18 0.57 1.63 32.28
N ASN A 19 -0.67 1.90 31.84
CA ASN A 19 -1.24 1.19 30.69
C ASN A 19 -0.53 1.54 29.37
N GLY A 20 -0.23 2.82 29.15
CA GLY A 20 0.48 3.30 27.95
C GLY A 20 1.90 2.74 27.81
N GLU A 21 2.68 2.69 28.89
CA GLU A 21 4.04 2.14 28.88
C GLU A 21 4.04 0.63 28.57
N ARG A 22 3.08 -0.09 29.15
CA ARG A 22 2.89 -1.52 28.88
C ARG A 22 2.51 -1.76 27.42
N CYS A 23 1.57 -1.00 26.88
CA CYS A 23 1.19 -1.06 25.46
C CYS A 23 2.41 -0.82 24.55
N ALA A 24 3.16 0.26 24.81
CA ALA A 24 4.33 0.62 24.01
C ALA A 24 5.40 -0.48 24.01
N SER A 25 5.70 -1.05 25.19
CA SER A 25 6.67 -2.14 25.34
C SER A 25 6.24 -3.42 24.61
N GLN A 26 4.95 -3.79 24.71
CA GLN A 26 4.40 -4.96 24.02
C GLN A 26 4.42 -4.81 22.50
N VAL A 27 3.98 -3.65 21.99
CA VAL A 27 3.96 -3.38 20.54
C VAL A 27 5.38 -3.31 19.99
N ALA A 28 6.31 -2.64 20.68
CA ALA A 28 7.70 -2.53 20.25
C ALA A 28 8.40 -3.90 20.24
N SER A 29 8.27 -4.69 21.31
CA SER A 29 8.90 -6.01 21.40
C SER A 29 8.37 -6.98 20.34
N GLY A 30 7.05 -7.05 20.15
CA GLY A 30 6.42 -7.86 19.11
C GLY A 30 6.86 -7.44 17.70
N SER A 31 6.89 -6.14 17.42
CA SER A 31 7.35 -5.61 16.13
C SER A 31 8.81 -5.95 15.85
N ILE A 32 9.70 -5.77 16.84
CA ILE A 32 11.14 -6.07 16.70
C ILE A 32 11.36 -7.56 16.43
N GLN A 33 10.63 -8.46 17.10
CA GLN A 33 10.78 -9.90 16.90
C GLN A 33 10.44 -10.33 15.46
N ILE A 34 9.36 -9.82 14.89
CA ILE A 34 8.95 -10.08 13.51
C ILE A 34 9.99 -9.49 12.53
N ILE A 35 10.40 -8.24 12.75
CA ILE A 35 11.37 -7.54 11.90
C ILE A 35 12.73 -8.23 11.93
N ALA A 36 13.19 -8.71 13.09
CA ALA A 36 14.46 -9.41 13.21
C ALA A 36 14.49 -10.67 12.35
N SER A 37 13.40 -11.45 12.39
CA SER A 37 13.25 -12.67 11.59
C SER A 37 13.29 -12.38 10.08
N LEU A 38 12.61 -11.32 9.64
CA LEU A 38 12.63 -10.87 8.23
C LEU A 38 13.97 -10.28 7.81
N SER A 39 14.63 -9.55 8.72
CA SER A 39 15.96 -8.98 8.48
C SER A 39 16.99 -10.09 8.26
N LEU A 40 16.91 -11.16 9.05
CA LEU A 40 17.74 -12.35 8.84
C LEU A 40 17.49 -12.96 7.45
N LEU A 41 16.23 -13.14 7.07
CA LEU A 41 15.86 -13.64 5.73
C LEU A 41 16.43 -12.75 4.62
N VAL A 42 16.32 -11.43 4.75
CA VAL A 42 16.88 -10.44 3.82
C VAL A 42 18.40 -10.60 3.70
N LEU A 43 19.11 -10.72 4.81
CA LEU A 43 20.57 -10.87 4.84
C LEU A 43 21.02 -12.21 4.23
N VAL A 44 20.31 -13.30 4.51
CA VAL A 44 20.55 -14.61 3.89
C VAL A 44 20.40 -14.51 2.37
N PHE A 45 19.30 -13.93 1.86
CA PHE A 45 19.09 -13.78 0.42
C PHE A 45 20.06 -12.79 -0.23
N LYS A 46 20.52 -11.77 0.51
CA LYS A 46 21.61 -10.88 0.07
C LYS A 46 22.92 -11.66 -0.10
N ALA A 47 23.24 -12.57 0.82
CA ALA A 47 24.44 -13.40 0.75
C ALA A 47 24.34 -14.48 -0.34
N LEU A 48 23.21 -15.17 -0.44
CA LEU A 48 22.95 -16.23 -1.45
C LEU A 48 23.15 -15.73 -2.89
N LYS A 49 22.87 -14.45 -3.14
CA LYS A 49 23.11 -13.81 -4.45
C LYS A 49 24.57 -13.89 -4.93
N TYR A 50 25.54 -13.96 -4.01
CA TYR A 50 26.96 -14.06 -4.38
C TYR A 50 27.43 -15.49 -4.61
N LEU A 51 26.63 -16.49 -4.22
CA LEU A 51 26.92 -17.89 -4.49
C LEU A 51 26.63 -18.25 -5.94
N ARG A 52 27.53 -18.97 -6.58
CA ARG A 52 27.34 -19.48 -7.95
C ARG A 52 26.52 -20.76 -7.93
N ILE A 53 25.20 -20.62 -7.74
CA ILE A 53 24.27 -21.76 -7.76
C ILE A 53 23.78 -21.98 -9.21
N PRO A 54 23.75 -23.23 -9.73
CA PRO A 54 23.13 -23.55 -11.02
C PRO A 54 21.69 -23.05 -11.12
N LEU A 55 21.24 -22.70 -12.32
CA LEU A 55 19.95 -22.05 -12.52
C LEU A 55 18.78 -22.98 -12.14
N GLU A 56 18.91 -24.26 -12.46
CA GLU A 56 17.93 -25.31 -12.20
C GLU A 56 17.69 -25.44 -10.70
N ILE A 57 18.77 -25.57 -9.92
CA ILE A 57 18.71 -25.69 -8.45
C ILE A 57 18.12 -24.42 -7.84
N ARG A 58 18.46 -23.26 -8.39
CA ARG A 58 18.01 -21.97 -7.89
C ARG A 58 16.49 -21.79 -7.99
N VAL A 59 15.86 -22.31 -9.05
CA VAL A 59 14.40 -22.32 -9.21
C VAL A 59 13.75 -23.08 -8.04
N TYR A 60 14.22 -24.30 -7.76
CA TYR A 60 13.70 -25.10 -6.65
C TYR A 60 13.93 -24.44 -5.30
N ILE A 61 15.10 -23.84 -5.08
CA ILE A 61 15.41 -23.10 -3.84
C ILE A 61 14.42 -21.94 -3.64
N HIS A 62 14.13 -21.15 -4.68
CA HIS A 62 13.20 -20.02 -4.53
C HIS A 62 11.78 -20.48 -4.28
N ILE A 63 11.29 -21.51 -4.98
CA ILE A 63 9.95 -22.07 -4.72
C ILE A 63 9.87 -22.59 -3.28
N ALA A 64 10.83 -23.42 -2.86
CA ALA A 64 10.86 -24.01 -1.53
C ALA A 64 10.96 -22.93 -0.44
N ALA A 65 11.94 -22.02 -0.55
CA ALA A 65 12.13 -20.95 0.42
C ALA A 65 10.96 -19.96 0.44
N GLY A 66 10.34 -19.69 -0.70
CA GLY A 66 9.15 -18.85 -0.81
C GLY A 66 7.97 -19.45 -0.06
N THR A 67 7.63 -20.71 -0.35
CA THR A 67 6.56 -21.43 0.36
C THR A 67 6.85 -21.56 1.86
N LEU A 68 8.10 -21.85 2.24
CA LEU A 68 8.50 -21.97 3.65
C LEU A 68 8.39 -20.62 4.39
N THR A 69 8.73 -19.52 3.72
CA THR A 69 8.57 -18.16 4.26
C THR A 69 7.10 -17.84 4.50
N VAL A 70 6.24 -18.13 3.53
CA VAL A 70 4.79 -17.95 3.67
C VAL A 70 4.23 -18.78 4.82
N ALA A 71 4.67 -20.03 4.97
CA ALA A 71 4.27 -20.89 6.08
C ALA A 71 4.77 -20.40 7.44
N TYR A 72 6.00 -19.86 7.52
CA TYR A 72 6.60 -19.44 8.78
C TYR A 72 5.93 -18.21 9.37
N PHE A 73 5.60 -17.23 8.52
CA PHE A 73 5.03 -15.93 8.93
C PHE A 73 3.51 -15.87 8.94
N SER A 74 2.81 -16.96 8.56
CA SER A 74 1.36 -17.02 8.58
C SER A 74 0.83 -17.86 9.76
N PRO A 75 -0.38 -17.57 10.26
CA PRO A 75 -1.11 -18.52 11.11
C PRO A 75 -1.32 -19.86 10.38
N ASN A 76 -1.55 -20.96 11.09
CA ASN A 76 -1.79 -22.29 10.51
C ASN A 76 -0.79 -22.66 9.39
N LYS A 77 0.49 -22.79 9.75
CA LYS A 77 1.65 -22.88 8.84
C LYS A 77 1.45 -23.84 7.65
N LEU A 78 1.00 -25.07 7.92
CA LEU A 78 0.82 -26.10 6.88
C LEU A 78 -0.33 -25.76 5.94
N GLU A 79 -1.47 -25.32 6.49
CA GLU A 79 -2.65 -24.94 5.72
C GLU A 79 -2.33 -23.75 4.80
N THR A 80 -1.64 -22.73 5.30
CA THR A 80 -1.20 -21.59 4.48
C THR A 80 -0.29 -22.05 3.34
N ALA A 81 0.69 -22.91 3.62
CA ALA A 81 1.59 -23.43 2.58
C ALA A 81 0.82 -24.15 1.47
N ILE A 82 -0.19 -24.95 1.83
CA ILE A 82 -1.04 -25.67 0.87
C ILE A 82 -1.86 -24.68 0.04
N ILE A 83 -2.57 -23.74 0.68
CA ILE A 83 -3.38 -22.72 0.00
C ILE A 83 -2.52 -21.90 -0.96
N TYR A 84 -1.37 -21.40 -0.50
CA TYR A 84 -0.46 -20.61 -1.32
C TYR A 84 0.09 -21.41 -2.51
N SER A 85 0.44 -22.69 -2.31
CA SER A 85 0.94 -23.55 -3.38
C SER A 85 -0.14 -23.85 -4.42
N ILE A 86 -1.36 -24.18 -4.00
CA ILE A 86 -2.51 -24.40 -4.90
C ILE A 86 -2.83 -23.11 -5.66
N PHE A 87 -2.93 -21.98 -4.96
CA PHE A 87 -3.16 -20.66 -5.55
C PHE A 87 -2.08 -20.36 -6.61
N SER A 88 -0.81 -20.58 -6.29
CA SER A 88 0.27 -20.33 -7.24
C SER A 88 0.22 -21.24 -8.47
N VAL A 89 -0.09 -22.53 -8.31
CA VAL A 89 -0.20 -23.47 -9.44
C VAL A 89 -1.36 -23.09 -10.37
N ILE A 90 -2.53 -22.78 -9.82
CA ILE A 90 -3.70 -22.34 -10.63
C ILE A 90 -3.37 -21.07 -11.41
N THR A 91 -2.74 -20.11 -10.74
CA THR A 91 -2.46 -18.81 -11.32
C THR A 91 -1.35 -18.86 -12.38
N LEU A 92 -0.29 -19.66 -12.16
CA LEU A 92 0.70 -19.98 -13.19
C LEU A 92 0.05 -20.74 -14.36
N GLY A 93 -0.90 -21.63 -14.09
CA GLY A 93 -1.71 -22.31 -15.09
C GLY A 93 -2.41 -21.32 -16.02
N PHE A 94 -3.04 -20.26 -15.48
CA PHE A 94 -3.66 -19.20 -16.30
C PHE A 94 -2.67 -18.49 -17.21
N VAL A 95 -1.43 -18.27 -16.78
CA VAL A 95 -0.38 -17.64 -17.61
C VAL A 95 0.05 -18.57 -18.75
N MET A 96 0.07 -19.89 -18.53
CA MET A 96 0.48 -20.87 -19.53
C MET A 96 -0.60 -21.15 -20.59
N LEU A 97 -1.84 -20.71 -20.36
CA LEU A 97 -2.89 -20.80 -21.36
C LEU A 97 -2.52 -19.88 -22.54
N ARG A 98 -2.26 -20.48 -23.72
CA ARG A 98 -1.80 -19.78 -24.95
C ARG A 98 -2.66 -18.60 -25.40
N LYS A 99 -3.90 -18.47 -24.92
CA LYS A 99 -4.84 -17.39 -25.27
C LYS A 99 -5.00 -16.33 -24.17
N ALA A 100 -4.40 -16.50 -23.00
CA ALA A 100 -4.59 -15.58 -21.88
C ALA A 100 -3.82 -14.27 -22.10
N ASN A 101 -4.57 -13.16 -22.24
CA ASN A 101 -4.03 -11.81 -22.14
C ASN A 101 -3.79 -11.45 -20.66
N GLY A 102 -2.91 -10.49 -20.35
CA GLY A 102 -2.54 -10.11 -18.98
C GLY A 102 -3.75 -9.55 -18.24
N TYR A 103 -4.73 -9.02 -18.97
CA TYR A 103 -6.05 -8.66 -18.45
C TYR A 103 -6.84 -9.88 -17.96
N MET A 104 -6.85 -10.98 -18.73
CA MET A 104 -7.51 -12.21 -18.31
C MET A 104 -6.79 -12.82 -17.10
N VAL A 105 -5.46 -12.76 -17.07
CA VAL A 105 -4.67 -13.20 -15.92
C VAL A 105 -5.03 -12.38 -14.69
N LEU A 106 -5.03 -11.05 -14.79
CA LEU A 106 -5.39 -10.16 -13.68
C LEU A 106 -6.83 -10.42 -13.17
N ALA A 107 -7.80 -10.44 -14.08
CA ALA A 107 -9.20 -10.67 -13.72
C ALA A 107 -9.42 -12.07 -13.12
N GLY A 108 -8.81 -13.11 -13.70
CA GLY A 108 -8.90 -14.49 -13.19
C GLY A 108 -8.23 -14.64 -11.81
N ASN A 109 -7.11 -13.96 -11.58
CA ASN A 109 -6.44 -13.94 -10.28
C ASN A 109 -7.24 -13.21 -9.21
N ILE A 110 -7.86 -12.08 -9.54
CA ILE A 110 -8.79 -11.37 -8.64
C ILE A 110 -10.01 -12.26 -8.33
N GLY A 111 -10.58 -12.92 -9.36
CA GLY A 111 -11.66 -13.88 -9.17
C GLY A 111 -11.28 -15.03 -8.24
N LEU A 112 -10.05 -15.56 -8.38
CA LEU A 112 -9.54 -16.60 -7.49
C LEU A 112 -9.33 -16.10 -6.06
N LEU A 113 -8.83 -14.86 -5.87
CA LEU A 113 -8.69 -14.24 -4.55
C LEU A 113 -10.05 -14.13 -3.84
N ILE A 114 -11.07 -13.66 -4.56
CA ILE A 114 -12.44 -13.55 -4.05
C ILE A 114 -13.02 -14.95 -3.77
N PHE A 115 -12.76 -15.93 -4.62
CA PHE A 115 -13.18 -17.31 -4.38
C PHE A 115 -12.56 -17.88 -3.10
N CYS A 116 -11.26 -17.66 -2.88
CA CYS A 116 -10.57 -18.05 -1.65
C CYS A 116 -11.18 -17.34 -0.42
N GLN A 117 -11.52 -16.05 -0.52
CA GLN A 117 -12.21 -15.34 0.56
C GLN A 117 -13.53 -16.02 0.93
N ASN A 118 -14.39 -16.30 -0.06
CA ASN A 118 -15.69 -16.91 0.16
C ASN A 118 -15.58 -18.30 0.82
N ILE A 119 -14.58 -19.09 0.45
CA ILE A 119 -14.31 -20.39 1.09
C ILE A 119 -13.96 -20.20 2.57
N CYS A 120 -13.02 -19.30 2.87
CA CYS A 120 -12.60 -19.03 4.24
C CYS A 120 -13.76 -18.49 5.08
N GLU A 121 -14.57 -17.58 4.53
CA GLU A 121 -15.75 -17.02 5.19
C GLU A 121 -16.81 -18.09 5.49
N HIS A 122 -17.14 -18.95 4.52
CA HIS A 122 -18.07 -20.06 4.72
C HIS A 122 -17.56 -21.07 5.77
N SER A 123 -16.24 -21.20 5.90
CA SER A 123 -15.61 -22.07 6.90
C SER A 123 -15.45 -21.40 8.28
N GLY A 124 -15.98 -20.18 8.47
CA GLY A 124 -15.85 -19.42 9.73
C GLY A 124 -14.45 -18.90 10.02
N GLN A 125 -13.59 -18.80 9.00
CA GLN A 125 -12.17 -18.43 9.10
C GLN A 125 -11.85 -17.08 8.43
N SER A 126 -12.71 -16.07 8.60
CA SER A 126 -12.52 -14.72 8.02
C SER A 126 -11.22 -14.05 8.50
N GLY A 127 -10.93 -14.12 9.80
CA GLY A 127 -9.69 -13.56 10.38
C GLY A 127 -8.42 -14.20 9.82
N TYR A 128 -8.46 -15.49 9.51
CA TYR A 128 -7.35 -16.20 8.87
C TYR A 128 -7.11 -15.72 7.43
N PHE A 129 -8.18 -15.55 6.64
CA PHE A 129 -8.06 -14.99 5.29
C PHE A 129 -7.45 -13.59 5.31
N MET A 130 -7.87 -12.74 6.24
CA MET A 130 -7.33 -11.38 6.38
C MET A 130 -5.81 -11.38 6.64
N ALA A 131 -5.31 -12.34 7.40
CA ALA A 131 -3.87 -12.49 7.66
C ALA A 131 -3.06 -12.87 6.42
N ILE A 132 -3.60 -13.74 5.55
CA ILE A 132 -2.89 -14.23 4.35
C ILE A 132 -3.19 -13.42 3.07
N ARG A 133 -4.23 -12.56 3.09
CA ARG A 133 -4.69 -11.76 1.94
C ARG A 133 -3.56 -10.95 1.30
N GLY A 134 -2.72 -10.30 2.11
CA GLY A 134 -1.60 -9.49 1.62
C GLY A 134 -0.59 -10.31 0.81
N ILE A 135 -0.32 -11.54 1.22
CA ILE A 135 0.59 -12.48 0.55
C ILE A 135 0.03 -12.85 -0.83
N LEU A 136 -1.26 -13.19 -0.88
CA LEU A 136 -1.94 -13.53 -2.14
C LEU A 136 -1.98 -12.32 -3.08
N MET A 137 -2.32 -11.14 -2.58
CA MET A 137 -2.31 -9.90 -3.36
C MET A 137 -0.92 -9.63 -3.98
N MET A 138 0.15 -9.77 -3.20
CA MET A 138 1.53 -9.60 -3.69
C MET A 138 1.89 -10.61 -4.79
N HIS A 139 1.44 -11.85 -4.64
CA HIS A 139 1.61 -12.90 -5.66
C HIS A 139 0.91 -12.53 -6.98
N ILE A 140 -0.34 -12.08 -6.91
CA ILE A 140 -1.14 -11.64 -8.06
C ILE A 140 -0.44 -10.49 -8.80
N MET A 141 0.04 -9.48 -8.08
CA MET A 141 0.68 -8.31 -8.68
C MET A 141 1.94 -8.68 -9.46
N ARG A 142 2.78 -9.56 -8.90
CA ARG A 142 4.01 -10.04 -9.55
C ARG A 142 3.72 -10.89 -10.77
N LEU A 143 2.82 -11.86 -10.61
CA LEU A 143 2.43 -12.75 -11.70
C LEU A 143 1.82 -11.97 -12.86
N THR A 144 0.93 -11.00 -12.57
CA THR A 144 0.33 -10.13 -13.60
C THR A 144 1.39 -9.34 -14.36
N THR A 145 2.41 -8.85 -13.67
CA THR A 145 3.54 -8.14 -14.31
C THR A 145 4.30 -9.05 -15.26
N VAL A 146 4.57 -10.30 -14.85
CA VAL A 146 5.20 -11.31 -15.71
C VAL A 146 4.30 -11.65 -16.90
N ALA A 147 2.99 -11.83 -16.70
CA ALA A 147 2.06 -12.16 -17.76
C ALA A 147 2.00 -11.08 -18.86
N PHE A 148 1.95 -9.79 -18.47
CA PHE A 148 2.00 -8.70 -19.43
C PHE A 148 3.35 -8.58 -20.15
N GLY A 149 4.45 -8.92 -19.49
CA GLY A 149 5.79 -8.96 -20.11
C GLY A 149 5.92 -10.10 -21.13
N ALA A 150 5.47 -11.29 -20.76
CA ALA A 150 5.54 -12.49 -21.59
C ALA A 150 4.72 -12.38 -22.88
N GLN A 151 3.62 -11.61 -22.89
CA GLN A 151 2.82 -11.36 -24.10
C GLN A 151 3.51 -10.50 -25.15
N GLY A 152 4.46 -9.66 -24.75
CA GLY A 152 5.29 -8.91 -25.68
C GLY A 152 6.30 -9.80 -26.42
N ALA A 153 6.64 -10.96 -25.85
CA ALA A 153 7.54 -11.93 -26.44
C ALA A 153 6.77 -12.90 -27.34
N ARG A 154 6.87 -12.72 -28.68
CA ARG A 154 6.26 -13.63 -29.68
C ARG A 154 6.94 -15.01 -29.77
N GLU A 155 8.03 -15.24 -29.03
CA GLU A 155 8.80 -16.47 -29.05
C GLU A 155 8.54 -17.36 -27.82
N LYS A 156 8.93 -18.64 -27.92
CA LYS A 156 8.91 -19.56 -26.77
C LYS A 156 9.82 -18.99 -25.66
N ILE A 157 9.28 -18.83 -24.47
CA ILE A 157 10.02 -18.41 -23.26
C ILE A 157 11.20 -19.37 -23.05
N LYS A 158 12.42 -18.84 -23.00
CA LYS A 158 13.62 -19.64 -22.72
C LYS A 158 13.67 -20.04 -21.25
N PHE A 159 14.40 -21.11 -20.93
CA PHE A 159 14.50 -21.57 -19.54
C PHE A 159 15.13 -20.51 -18.63
N GLU A 160 16.10 -19.73 -19.11
CA GLU A 160 16.70 -18.64 -18.31
C GLU A 160 15.71 -17.54 -17.94
N GLU A 161 14.80 -17.25 -18.86
CA GLU A 161 13.74 -16.26 -18.66
C GLU A 161 12.66 -16.79 -17.72
N PHE A 162 12.26 -18.06 -17.89
CA PHE A 162 11.36 -18.75 -16.97
C PHE A 162 11.91 -18.78 -15.54
N ALA A 163 13.17 -19.17 -15.37
CA ALA A 163 13.82 -19.22 -14.07
C ALA A 163 13.85 -17.84 -13.40
N LEU A 164 14.10 -16.77 -14.17
CA LEU A 164 14.05 -15.40 -13.68
C LEU A 164 12.64 -14.99 -13.21
N TYR A 165 11.59 -15.40 -13.93
CA TYR A 165 10.21 -15.16 -13.51
C TYR A 165 9.87 -15.88 -12.22
N VAL A 166 10.28 -17.14 -12.07
CA VAL A 166 10.07 -17.89 -10.83
C VAL A 166 10.81 -17.22 -9.67
N GLU A 167 12.08 -16.84 -9.86
CA GLU A 167 12.84 -16.12 -8.84
C GLU A 167 12.16 -14.82 -8.41
N TYR A 168 11.59 -14.06 -9.36
CA TYR A 168 10.88 -12.82 -9.09
C TYR A 168 9.57 -13.04 -8.33
N ILE A 169 8.76 -14.00 -8.76
CA ILE A 169 7.47 -14.32 -8.14
C ILE A 169 7.69 -14.80 -6.70
N TYR A 170 8.56 -15.81 -6.54
CA TYR A 170 8.82 -16.48 -5.27
C TYR A 170 9.95 -15.84 -4.45
N PHE A 171 10.34 -14.59 -4.72
CA PHE A 171 11.43 -13.94 -3.99
C PHE A 171 11.06 -13.77 -2.49
N PRO A 172 11.62 -14.56 -1.57
CA PRO A 172 11.05 -14.73 -0.23
C PRO A 172 11.04 -13.46 0.63
N PRO A 173 12.09 -12.60 0.63
CA PRO A 173 12.10 -11.37 1.40
C PRO A 173 10.92 -10.43 1.12
N PHE A 174 10.23 -10.61 -0.01
CA PHE A 174 9.16 -9.74 -0.43
C PHE A 174 7.80 -10.43 -0.63
N LEU A 175 7.61 -11.64 -0.11
CA LEU A 175 6.32 -12.32 -0.15
C LEU A 175 5.37 -11.82 0.96
N VAL A 176 5.89 -11.55 2.16
CA VAL A 176 5.09 -11.20 3.34
C VAL A 176 5.12 -9.69 3.61
N PHE A 177 6.32 -9.09 3.74
CA PHE A 177 6.52 -7.69 4.11
C PHE A 177 7.38 -6.90 3.10
N GLY A 178 7.36 -7.30 1.83
CA GLY A 178 8.09 -6.59 0.77
C GLY A 178 7.22 -5.72 -0.11
N PRO A 179 7.82 -4.79 -0.84
CA PRO A 179 7.07 -4.01 -1.79
C PRO A 179 6.96 -4.79 -3.11
N TYR A 180 5.99 -4.36 -3.91
CA TYR A 180 6.03 -4.64 -5.33
C TYR A 180 7.24 -3.93 -5.96
N LEU A 181 8.03 -4.67 -6.74
CA LEU A 181 9.02 -4.10 -7.63
C LEU A 181 8.61 -4.44 -9.05
N THR A 182 8.85 -3.55 -10.01
CA THR A 182 8.76 -3.96 -11.42
C THR A 182 9.83 -5.02 -11.69
N LEU A 183 9.61 -5.86 -12.71
CA LEU A 183 10.60 -6.87 -13.09
C LEU A 183 11.98 -6.26 -13.38
N GLU A 184 12.02 -5.10 -14.05
CA GLU A 184 13.26 -4.37 -14.32
C GLU A 184 13.96 -3.91 -13.03
N GLN A 185 13.21 -3.38 -12.07
CA GLN A 185 13.76 -2.99 -10.76
C GLN A 185 14.33 -4.18 -10.01
N PHE A 186 13.62 -5.33 -10.04
CA PHE A 186 14.10 -6.57 -9.46
C PHE A 186 15.39 -7.07 -10.12
N ILE A 187 15.46 -7.09 -11.45
CA ILE A 187 16.66 -7.47 -12.19
C ILE A 187 17.83 -6.56 -11.84
N LYS A 188 17.59 -5.24 -11.76
CA LYS A 188 18.61 -4.25 -11.38
C LYS A 188 19.13 -4.51 -9.96
N MET A 189 18.22 -4.75 -9.01
CA MET A 189 18.57 -5.13 -7.63
C MET A 189 19.39 -6.42 -7.60
N ARG A 190 18.94 -7.46 -8.32
CA ARG A 190 19.62 -8.77 -8.43
C ARG A 190 21.02 -8.65 -9.03
N ARG A 191 21.22 -7.81 -10.05
CA ARG A 191 22.52 -7.66 -10.73
C ARG A 191 23.50 -6.72 -10.02
N ARG A 192 23.04 -5.92 -9.05
CA ARG A 192 23.90 -4.94 -8.36
C ARG A 192 25.05 -5.64 -7.63
N ARG A 193 26.30 -5.28 -7.93
CA ARG A 193 27.46 -5.83 -7.21
C ARG A 193 27.63 -5.15 -5.84
N TRP A 194 28.40 -5.79 -4.96
CA TRP A 194 28.83 -5.19 -3.71
C TRP A 194 29.54 -3.87 -4.01
N THR A 195 29.20 -2.81 -3.25
CA THR A 195 29.85 -1.50 -3.38
C THR A 195 31.06 -1.35 -2.43
N ARG A 196 31.52 -0.15 -2.11
CA ARG A 196 32.54 0.00 -1.05
C ARG A 196 31.92 -0.30 0.32
N LEU A 197 32.71 -0.81 1.26
CA LEU A 197 32.23 -1.15 2.61
C LEU A 197 31.52 0.04 3.29
N GLU A 198 32.09 1.24 3.17
CA GLU A 198 31.50 2.50 3.67
C GLU A 198 30.07 2.73 3.17
N ASN A 199 29.81 2.47 1.89
CA ASN A 199 28.47 2.64 1.31
C ASN A 199 27.49 1.58 1.82
N GLU A 200 27.95 0.36 2.07
CA GLU A 200 27.10 -0.69 2.66
C GLU A 200 26.80 -0.42 4.13
N ILE A 201 27.76 0.09 4.89
CA ILE A 201 27.55 0.54 6.28
C ILE A 201 26.57 1.72 6.31
N GLY A 202 26.72 2.72 5.43
CA GLY A 202 25.79 3.85 5.34
C GLY A 202 24.35 3.41 5.03
N LYS A 203 24.18 2.44 4.12
CA LYS A 203 22.87 1.83 3.84
C LYS A 203 22.31 1.07 5.03
N ALA A 204 23.14 0.31 5.74
CA ALA A 204 22.72 -0.42 6.94
C ALA A 204 22.27 0.55 8.04
N ALA A 205 23.02 1.64 8.28
CA ALA A 205 22.65 2.68 9.24
C ALA A 205 21.32 3.34 8.88
N LEU A 206 21.12 3.71 7.61
CA LEU A 206 19.86 4.29 7.13
C LEU A 206 18.69 3.29 7.25
N ALA A 207 18.93 2.00 6.97
CA ALA A 207 17.94 0.94 7.14
C ALA A 207 17.54 0.78 8.62
N THR A 208 18.52 0.75 9.54
CA THR A 208 18.27 0.69 10.99
C THR A 208 17.49 1.90 11.48
N MET A 209 17.85 3.11 11.03
CA MET A 209 17.10 4.34 11.36
C MET A 209 15.66 4.27 10.84
N GLY A 210 15.46 3.78 9.61
CA GLY A 210 14.13 3.58 9.03
C GLY A 210 13.27 2.61 9.84
N ILE A 211 13.85 1.48 10.29
CA ILE A 211 13.17 0.51 11.16
C ILE A 211 12.83 1.15 12.51
N PHE A 212 13.76 1.88 13.13
CA PHE A 212 13.52 2.55 14.40
C PHE A 212 12.33 3.51 14.31
N VAL A 213 12.34 4.42 13.33
CA VAL A 213 11.23 5.36 13.09
C VAL A 213 9.93 4.61 12.78
N GLY A 214 10.02 3.51 12.00
CA GLY A 214 8.87 2.65 11.72
C GLY A 214 8.26 2.07 12.99
N VAL A 215 9.06 1.50 13.89
CA VAL A 215 8.58 0.95 15.17
C VAL A 215 7.97 2.04 16.05
N THR A 216 8.54 3.25 16.06
CA THR A 216 7.91 4.41 16.74
C THR A 216 6.52 4.69 16.19
N PHE A 217 6.32 4.68 14.87
CA PHE A 217 4.98 4.84 14.30
C PHE A 217 4.03 3.69 14.66
N ALA A 218 4.51 2.45 14.74
CA ALA A 218 3.70 1.32 15.20
C ALA A 218 3.20 1.53 16.64
N VAL A 219 4.08 1.97 17.55
CA VAL A 219 3.73 2.27 18.93
C VAL A 219 2.68 3.38 19.01
N ILE A 220 2.90 4.50 18.30
CA ILE A 220 1.91 5.59 18.31
C ILE A 220 0.58 5.13 17.73
N SER A 221 0.62 4.37 16.62
CA SER A 221 -0.59 3.84 15.98
C SER A 221 -1.44 2.99 16.93
N SER A 222 -0.83 2.17 17.78
CA SER A 222 -1.55 1.22 18.63
C SER A 222 -1.89 1.78 20.00
N CYS A 223 -1.10 2.71 20.52
CA CYS A 223 -1.19 3.15 21.92
C CYS A 223 -1.61 4.62 22.09
N GLN A 224 -1.90 5.37 21.01
CA GLN A 224 -2.19 6.81 21.12
C GLN A 224 -3.34 7.15 22.09
N PHE A 225 -4.39 6.32 22.16
CA PHE A 225 -5.54 6.56 23.04
C PHE A 225 -5.22 6.33 24.53
N GLU A 226 -4.19 5.54 24.83
CA GLU A 226 -3.68 5.34 26.19
C GLU A 226 -2.96 6.58 26.74
N PHE A 227 -2.50 7.47 25.85
CA PHE A 227 -1.76 8.69 26.22
C PHE A 227 -2.58 9.96 26.04
N TYR A 228 -3.69 9.91 25.31
CA TYR A 228 -4.43 11.11 24.92
C TYR A 228 -5.92 10.87 24.80
N GLU A 229 -6.72 11.61 25.56
CA GLU A 229 -8.18 11.62 25.48
C GLU A 229 -8.65 12.61 24.41
N PRO A 230 -9.47 12.18 23.43
CA PRO A 230 -9.97 13.09 22.42
C PRO A 230 -10.95 14.11 23.02
N THR A 231 -10.66 15.41 22.84
CA THR A 231 -11.51 16.49 23.37
C THR A 231 -12.78 16.76 22.54
N SER A 232 -12.89 16.15 21.36
CA SER A 232 -14.04 16.31 20.46
C SER A 232 -14.10 15.16 19.44
N GLN A 233 -15.27 14.95 18.84
CA GLN A 233 -15.45 13.93 17.80
C GLN A 233 -14.44 14.08 16.64
N PHE A 234 -14.19 15.31 16.17
CA PHE A 234 -13.24 15.51 15.08
C PHE A 234 -11.81 15.11 15.47
N VAL A 235 -11.42 15.34 16.73
CA VAL A 235 -10.09 14.93 17.22
C VAL A 235 -10.00 13.42 17.30
N GLU A 236 -11.03 12.74 17.78
CA GLU A 236 -11.12 11.27 17.77
C GLU A 236 -10.99 10.72 16.34
N ASP A 237 -11.79 11.23 15.41
CA ASP A 237 -11.77 10.84 14.00
C ASP A 237 -10.39 11.08 13.36
N ALA A 238 -9.74 12.19 13.72
CA ALA A 238 -8.39 12.53 13.26
C ALA A 238 -7.34 11.56 13.81
N LEU A 239 -7.45 11.15 15.08
CA LEU A 239 -6.58 10.15 15.71
C LEU A 239 -6.79 8.77 15.08
N VAL A 240 -8.03 8.32 14.89
CA VAL A 240 -8.35 7.06 14.18
C VAL A 240 -7.75 7.07 12.78
N ALA A 241 -7.94 8.18 12.04
CA ALA A 241 -7.34 8.31 10.73
C ALA A 241 -5.81 8.27 10.79
N LEU A 242 -5.21 8.87 11.82
CA LEU A 242 -3.75 8.91 12.01
C LEU A 242 -3.16 7.54 12.36
N SER A 243 -3.78 6.75 13.22
CA SER A 243 -3.31 5.39 13.54
C SER A 243 -3.28 4.51 12.28
N PHE A 244 -4.33 4.57 11.46
CA PHE A 244 -4.33 3.86 10.18
C PHE A 244 -3.15 4.27 9.28
N ARG A 245 -2.78 5.56 9.24
CA ARG A 245 -1.60 6.01 8.47
C ARG A 245 -0.29 5.58 9.11
N TYR A 246 -0.17 5.64 10.43
CA TYR A 246 1.07 5.32 11.14
C TYR A 246 1.40 3.82 11.11
N SER A 247 0.39 2.95 11.25
CA SER A 247 0.58 1.50 11.01
C SER A 247 1.06 1.23 9.58
N HIS A 248 0.54 1.95 8.59
CA HIS A 248 1.02 1.84 7.21
C HIS A 248 2.45 2.38 7.02
N TYR A 249 2.82 3.47 7.69
CA TYR A 249 4.20 4.00 7.67
C TYR A 249 5.19 3.03 8.30
N PHE A 250 4.82 2.37 9.39
CA PHE A 250 5.62 1.30 9.99
C PHE A 250 5.98 0.23 8.96
N ILE A 251 4.99 -0.30 8.26
CA ILE A 251 5.20 -1.30 7.20
C ILE A 251 6.09 -0.72 6.10
N CYS A 252 5.75 0.46 5.56
CA CYS A 252 6.49 1.04 4.45
C CYS A 252 7.96 1.35 4.77
N LEU A 253 8.27 1.85 5.96
CA LEU A 253 9.64 2.17 6.37
C LEU A 253 10.46 0.91 6.66
N THR A 254 9.85 -0.11 7.28
CA THR A 254 10.47 -1.42 7.46
C THR A 254 10.79 -2.06 6.12
N THR A 255 9.82 -2.05 5.20
CA THR A 255 9.98 -2.54 3.84
C THR A 255 11.05 -1.73 3.07
N GLN A 256 11.09 -0.41 3.25
CA GLN A 256 12.12 0.46 2.65
C GLN A 256 13.53 0.06 3.11
N ALA A 257 13.69 -0.27 4.39
CA ALA A 257 14.94 -0.76 4.95
C ALA A 257 15.38 -2.08 4.28
N PHE A 258 14.45 -3.03 4.10
CA PHE A 258 14.75 -4.31 3.43
C PHE A 258 15.17 -4.12 1.96
N VAL A 259 14.47 -3.26 1.22
CA VAL A 259 14.81 -2.91 -0.17
C VAL A 259 16.21 -2.29 -0.25
N LEU A 260 16.54 -1.40 0.69
CA LEU A 260 17.84 -0.74 0.77
C LEU A 260 18.97 -1.74 1.06
N LEU A 261 18.75 -2.66 2.02
CA LEU A 261 19.69 -3.71 2.37
C LEU A 261 19.96 -4.65 1.19
N LEU A 262 18.93 -4.98 0.39
CA LEU A 262 19.06 -5.77 -0.84
C LEU A 262 19.73 -5.01 -2.00
N GLY A 263 20.01 -3.72 -1.82
CA GLY A 263 20.72 -2.88 -2.78
C GLY A 263 19.82 -2.21 -3.82
N SER A 264 18.55 -2.02 -3.53
CA SER A 264 17.64 -1.23 -4.36
C SER A 264 17.39 0.15 -3.74
N ASP A 265 17.32 1.18 -4.58
CA ASP A 265 17.07 2.56 -4.16
C ASP A 265 15.60 2.97 -4.41
N VAL A 266 14.71 1.98 -4.58
CA VAL A 266 13.27 2.22 -4.79
C VAL A 266 12.69 2.80 -3.51
N SER A 267 12.01 3.94 -3.64
CA SER A 267 11.25 4.55 -2.55
C SER A 267 9.89 3.85 -2.41
N VAL A 268 9.58 3.36 -1.22
CA VAL A 268 8.32 2.65 -0.90
C VAL A 268 7.20 3.63 -0.59
N ALA A 269 7.45 4.61 0.28
CA ALA A 269 6.51 5.67 0.61
C ALA A 269 7.26 6.98 0.91
N ASN A 270 6.52 8.07 1.09
CA ASN A 270 7.04 9.32 1.66
C ASN A 270 6.03 9.89 2.66
N PRO A 271 6.14 9.55 3.96
CA PRO A 271 5.20 9.99 5.00
C PRO A 271 5.02 11.50 5.05
N LEU A 272 6.10 12.28 4.92
CA LEU A 272 6.04 13.74 4.96
C LEU A 272 5.17 14.33 3.83
N LYS A 273 5.26 13.76 2.63
CA LYS A 273 4.44 14.18 1.48
C LYS A 273 3.01 13.65 1.53
N VAL A 274 2.73 12.71 2.43
CA VAL A 274 1.37 12.23 2.72
C VAL A 274 0.73 13.12 3.78
N GLU A 275 1.40 13.39 4.90
CA GLU A 275 0.86 14.22 6.00
C GLU A 275 0.79 15.71 5.64
N PHE A 276 1.73 16.20 4.82
CA PHE A 276 1.74 17.57 4.32
C PHE A 276 1.65 17.63 2.79
N PRO A 277 0.54 17.15 2.20
CA PRO A 277 0.43 16.98 0.77
C PRO A 277 0.10 18.32 0.10
N ARG A 278 0.70 18.55 -1.06
CA ARG A 278 0.28 19.63 -1.95
C ARG A 278 -1.14 19.39 -2.46
N SER A 279 -1.52 18.14 -2.72
CA SER A 279 -2.83 17.70 -3.27
C SER A 279 -3.12 16.25 -2.91
N MET A 280 -4.37 15.81 -3.01
CA MET A 280 -4.76 14.40 -2.83
C MET A 280 -4.18 13.49 -3.90
N LEU A 281 -3.88 14.00 -5.10
CA LEU A 281 -3.10 13.26 -6.08
C LEU A 281 -1.70 12.93 -5.55
N GLN A 282 -1.05 13.85 -4.82
CA GLN A 282 0.26 13.58 -4.22
C GLN A 282 0.16 12.50 -3.14
N VAL A 283 -0.88 12.52 -2.31
CA VAL A 283 -1.17 11.47 -1.32
C VAL A 283 -1.18 10.10 -1.98
N VAL A 284 -2.02 9.91 -3.00
CA VAL A 284 -2.16 8.61 -3.72
C VAL A 284 -0.83 8.16 -4.33
N ASN A 285 -0.01 9.10 -4.84
CA ASN A 285 1.29 8.77 -5.42
C ASN A 285 2.36 8.39 -4.38
N GLU A 286 2.32 8.99 -3.18
CA GLU A 286 3.39 8.90 -2.19
C GLU A 286 3.06 7.94 -1.03
N TRP A 287 1.79 7.53 -0.88
CA TRP A 287 1.28 6.59 0.13
C TRP A 287 1.92 5.20 0.03
N ASN A 288 1.85 4.58 -1.15
CA ASN A 288 2.46 3.29 -1.45
C ASN A 288 2.88 3.29 -2.92
N LYS A 289 4.10 3.79 -3.17
CA LYS A 289 4.65 3.98 -4.53
C LYS A 289 4.76 2.67 -5.33
N PRO A 290 5.22 1.55 -4.74
CA PRO A 290 5.15 0.23 -5.36
C PRO A 290 3.77 -0.11 -5.91
N PHE A 291 2.75 -0.02 -5.07
CA PHE A 291 1.39 -0.38 -5.42
C PHE A 291 0.80 0.57 -6.47
N HIS A 292 1.02 1.88 -6.31
CA HIS A 292 0.65 2.86 -7.32
C HIS A 292 1.36 2.62 -8.66
N THR A 293 2.64 2.22 -8.64
CA THR A 293 3.42 1.89 -9.85
C THR A 293 2.81 0.69 -10.58
N PHE A 294 2.47 -0.37 -9.84
CA PHE A 294 1.78 -1.52 -10.39
C PHE A 294 0.48 -1.12 -11.09
N LEU A 295 -0.41 -0.40 -10.40
CA LEU A 295 -1.69 0.05 -10.94
C LEU A 295 -1.52 0.97 -12.15
N ARG A 296 -0.57 1.91 -12.09
CA ARG A 296 -0.28 2.83 -13.18
C ARG A 296 0.15 2.09 -14.44
N ASP A 297 1.10 1.17 -14.31
CA ASP A 297 1.76 0.53 -15.46
C ASP A 297 0.94 -0.64 -16.03
N ASN A 298 0.16 -1.34 -15.19
CA ASN A 298 -0.63 -2.50 -15.62
C ASN A 298 -2.11 -2.20 -15.85
N VAL A 299 -2.66 -1.12 -15.29
CA VAL A 299 -4.09 -0.77 -15.40
C VAL A 299 -4.29 0.58 -16.06
N PHE A 300 -3.84 1.68 -15.43
CA PHE A 300 -4.19 3.04 -15.88
C PHE A 300 -3.64 3.39 -17.27
N LYS A 301 -2.34 3.15 -17.52
CA LYS A 301 -1.68 3.46 -18.80
C LYS A 301 -2.22 2.65 -19.98
N ARG A 302 -3.00 1.61 -19.72
CA ARG A 302 -3.63 0.79 -20.76
C ARG A 302 -4.80 1.49 -21.44
N ASN A 303 -5.31 2.57 -20.83
CA ASN A 303 -6.31 3.47 -21.41
C ASN A 303 -7.53 2.72 -22.00
N PHE A 304 -8.16 1.88 -21.18
CA PHE A 304 -9.31 1.06 -21.56
C PHE A 304 -10.49 1.89 -22.08
N PHE A 305 -10.68 3.08 -21.52
CA PHE A 305 -11.72 4.01 -21.92
C PHE A 305 -11.10 5.25 -22.57
N ASN A 306 -11.84 5.91 -23.47
CA ASN A 306 -11.44 7.20 -24.01
C ASN A 306 -11.57 8.36 -22.99
N ILE A 307 -12.21 8.11 -21.85
CA ILE A 307 -12.49 9.09 -20.80
C ILE A 307 -11.56 8.87 -19.62
N THR A 308 -10.74 9.87 -19.28
CA THR A 308 -9.78 9.78 -18.15
C THR A 308 -10.48 9.43 -16.82
N ALA A 309 -11.65 9.99 -16.55
CA ALA A 309 -12.44 9.69 -15.35
C ALA A 309 -12.73 8.19 -15.19
N LEU A 310 -13.14 7.52 -16.28
CA LEU A 310 -13.45 6.09 -16.26
C LEU A 310 -12.18 5.24 -16.07
N ASN A 311 -11.04 5.66 -16.63
CA ASN A 311 -9.76 4.97 -16.38
C ASN A 311 -9.31 5.14 -14.93
N VAL A 312 -9.52 6.30 -14.30
CA VAL A 312 -9.25 6.49 -12.87
C VAL A 312 -10.17 5.61 -12.03
N LEU A 313 -11.48 5.61 -12.32
CA LEU A 313 -12.45 4.76 -11.64
C LEU A 313 -12.08 3.27 -11.75
N LEU A 314 -11.73 2.79 -12.94
CA LEU A 314 -11.26 1.42 -13.16
C LEU A 314 -9.99 1.12 -12.35
N THR A 315 -9.05 2.06 -12.29
CA THR A 315 -7.80 1.89 -11.54
C THR A 315 -8.08 1.71 -10.06
N PHE A 316 -8.96 2.53 -9.47
CA PHE A 316 -9.36 2.39 -8.08
C PHE A 316 -10.28 1.18 -7.84
N ALA A 317 -11.12 0.79 -8.79
CA ALA A 317 -11.91 -0.44 -8.68
C ALA A 317 -11.01 -1.68 -8.64
N VAL A 318 -10.00 -1.77 -9.53
CA VAL A 318 -9.00 -2.84 -9.49
C VAL A 318 -8.18 -2.78 -8.20
N SER A 319 -7.79 -1.58 -7.76
CA SER A 319 -7.13 -1.38 -6.46
C SER A 319 -7.94 -1.98 -5.31
N SER A 320 -9.24 -1.67 -5.23
CA SER A 320 -10.13 -2.18 -4.19
C SER A 320 -10.28 -3.70 -4.25
N LEU A 321 -10.49 -4.26 -5.44
CA LEU A 321 -10.67 -5.71 -5.63
C LEU A 321 -9.42 -6.53 -5.31
N LEU A 322 -8.22 -5.94 -5.37
CA LEU A 322 -6.99 -6.58 -4.90
C LEU A 322 -6.95 -6.76 -3.37
N HIS A 323 -7.74 -5.98 -2.63
CA HIS A 323 -8.02 -6.19 -1.22
C HIS A 323 -9.20 -7.15 -0.98
N ALA A 324 -9.59 -7.90 -2.02
CA ALA A 324 -10.76 -8.78 -2.04
C ALA A 324 -12.07 -8.02 -1.77
N ILE A 325 -13.13 -8.69 -1.32
CA ILE A 325 -14.39 -8.06 -0.93
C ILE A 325 -14.23 -7.48 0.48
N ASP A 326 -13.63 -6.30 0.55
CA ASP A 326 -13.54 -5.48 1.74
C ASP A 326 -14.29 -4.19 1.47
N LEU A 327 -15.53 -4.09 1.97
CA LEU A 327 -16.44 -2.99 1.63
C LEU A 327 -15.94 -1.65 2.16
N GLN A 328 -15.34 -1.63 3.36
CA GLN A 328 -14.76 -0.44 3.94
C GLN A 328 -13.55 0.05 3.11
N MET A 329 -12.65 -0.85 2.70
CA MET A 329 -11.52 -0.48 1.84
C MET A 329 -12.00 -0.03 0.49
N THR A 330 -13.00 -0.73 -0.05
CA THR A 330 -13.58 -0.41 -1.36
C THR A 330 -14.17 0.99 -1.36
N ALA A 331 -15.00 1.32 -0.37
CA ALA A 331 -15.59 2.64 -0.22
C ALA A 331 -14.51 3.72 -0.06
N THR A 332 -13.53 3.49 0.82
CA THR A 332 -12.44 4.44 1.10
C THR A 332 -11.58 4.70 -0.14
N LEU A 333 -11.16 3.67 -0.86
CA LEU A 333 -10.31 3.81 -2.04
C LEU A 333 -11.04 4.47 -3.20
N LEU A 334 -12.32 4.13 -3.43
CA LEU A 334 -13.13 4.79 -4.45
C LEU A 334 -13.37 6.27 -4.10
N ALA A 335 -13.63 6.59 -2.83
CA ALA A 335 -13.76 7.95 -2.34
C ALA A 335 -12.46 8.74 -2.54
N LEU A 336 -11.32 8.17 -2.15
CA LEU A 336 -9.99 8.77 -2.33
C LEU A 336 -9.71 9.05 -3.82
N GLY A 337 -10.05 8.11 -4.71
CA GLY A 337 -9.91 8.27 -6.15
C GLY A 337 -10.78 9.38 -6.71
N PHE A 338 -12.04 9.48 -6.26
CA PHE A 338 -12.96 10.54 -6.66
C PHE A 338 -12.50 11.93 -6.19
N ILE A 339 -12.12 12.05 -4.92
CA ILE A 339 -11.60 13.29 -4.33
C ILE A 339 -10.32 13.73 -5.06
N ALA A 340 -9.35 12.83 -5.23
CA ALA A 340 -8.10 13.14 -5.92
C ALA A 340 -8.32 13.54 -7.40
N TYR A 341 -9.26 12.88 -8.10
CA TYR A 341 -9.60 13.22 -9.48
C TYR A 341 -10.25 14.61 -9.58
N SER A 342 -11.29 14.87 -8.78
CA SER A 342 -12.03 16.13 -8.82
C SER A 342 -11.13 17.34 -8.50
N GLU A 343 -10.31 17.25 -7.45
CA GLU A 343 -9.33 18.26 -7.08
C GLU A 343 -8.31 18.48 -8.21
N THR A 344 -7.82 17.40 -8.83
CA THR A 344 -6.85 17.50 -9.93
C THR A 344 -7.42 18.23 -11.15
N VAL A 345 -8.67 17.93 -11.52
CA VAL A 345 -9.36 18.59 -12.63
C VAL A 345 -9.54 20.09 -12.33
N PHE A 346 -10.01 20.42 -11.13
CA PHE A 346 -10.22 21.79 -10.71
C PHE A 346 -8.93 22.60 -10.67
N ARG A 347 -7.89 22.07 -10.03
CA ARG A 347 -6.59 22.75 -9.94
C ARG A 347 -5.93 22.94 -11.30
N LYS A 348 -6.16 22.02 -12.24
CA LYS A 348 -5.69 22.18 -13.63
C LYS A 348 -6.36 23.39 -14.30
N ARG A 349 -7.69 23.52 -14.17
CA ARG A 349 -8.47 24.64 -14.73
C ARG A 349 -8.10 25.97 -14.06
N LEU A 350 -7.96 25.97 -12.74
CA LEU A 350 -7.51 27.12 -11.95
C LEU A 350 -6.12 27.59 -12.38
N SER A 351 -5.17 26.66 -12.52
CA SER A 351 -3.81 26.93 -12.95
C SER A 351 -3.75 27.53 -14.36
N SER A 352 -4.53 27.01 -15.31
CA SER A 352 -4.56 27.53 -16.68
C SER A 352 -5.28 28.88 -16.79
N ARG A 353 -6.41 29.06 -16.11
CA ARG A 353 -7.26 30.26 -16.25
C ARG A 353 -6.61 31.52 -15.69
N PHE A 354 -5.84 31.38 -14.61
CA PHE A 354 -5.21 32.50 -13.92
C PHE A 354 -3.67 32.51 -14.09
N SER A 355 -3.11 31.62 -14.91
CA SER A 355 -1.67 31.48 -15.11
C SER A 355 -0.92 31.41 -13.76
N MET A 356 -1.29 30.44 -12.92
CA MET A 356 -0.78 30.27 -11.56
C MET A 356 -0.21 28.87 -11.34
N CYS A 357 0.90 28.77 -10.58
CA CYS A 357 1.50 27.49 -10.18
C CYS A 357 0.72 26.81 -9.03
N VAL A 358 -0.55 26.50 -9.26
CA VAL A 358 -1.48 25.88 -8.29
C VAL A 358 -1.97 24.50 -8.72
N GLY A 359 -1.45 23.93 -9.81
CA GLY A 359 -1.75 22.56 -10.23
C GLY A 359 -1.42 21.52 -9.15
N ALA A 360 -2.08 20.37 -9.21
CA ALA A 360 -1.93 19.26 -8.26
C ALA A 360 -0.46 18.79 -8.14
N LYS A 361 0.26 18.75 -9.29
CA LYS A 361 1.71 18.57 -9.31
C LYS A 361 2.39 19.95 -9.41
N PRO A 362 3.48 20.19 -8.66
CA PRO A 362 4.28 21.40 -8.84
C PRO A 362 4.88 21.43 -10.26
N CYS A 363 5.18 22.63 -10.76
CA CYS A 363 5.97 22.78 -11.99
C CYS A 363 7.31 22.06 -11.85
N THR A 364 7.82 21.54 -12.97
CA THR A 364 9.01 20.68 -12.96
C THR A 364 10.26 21.46 -12.59
N LEU A 365 11.10 20.83 -11.76
CA LEU A 365 12.48 21.24 -11.56
C LEU A 365 13.33 20.56 -12.63
N ARG A 366 14.14 21.31 -13.37
CA ARG A 366 15.14 20.76 -14.31
C ARG A 366 16.50 21.37 -13.98
N ALA A 367 17.50 20.53 -13.72
CA ALA A 367 18.84 20.96 -13.30
C ALA A 367 18.80 21.98 -12.13
N ALA A 368 18.01 21.66 -11.09
CA ALA A 368 17.77 22.52 -9.93
C ALA A 368 17.13 23.90 -10.21
N ARG A 369 16.62 24.17 -11.42
CA ARG A 369 15.85 25.37 -11.75
C ARG A 369 14.37 25.03 -11.95
N LEU A 370 13.49 25.84 -11.34
CA LEU A 370 12.04 25.71 -11.54
C LEU A 370 11.66 26.23 -12.93
N ILE A 371 11.18 25.34 -13.80
CA ILE A 371 10.61 25.72 -15.09
C ILE A 371 9.13 26.00 -14.86
N CYS A 372 8.82 27.23 -14.45
CA CYS A 372 7.46 27.70 -14.29
C CYS A 372 7.17 28.75 -15.37
N ARG A 373 6.27 28.42 -16.30
CA ARG A 373 5.83 29.34 -17.37
C ARG A 373 4.58 30.15 -16.97
N HIS A 374 4.12 29.98 -15.73
CA HIS A 374 2.99 30.72 -15.19
C HIS A 374 3.40 32.16 -14.87
N GLN A 375 2.50 33.11 -15.12
CA GLN A 375 2.68 34.51 -14.72
C GLN A 375 2.90 34.62 -13.20
N HIS A 376 2.17 33.82 -12.43
CA HIS A 376 2.36 33.68 -10.99
C HIS A 376 3.06 32.36 -10.66
N ASN A 377 4.36 32.46 -10.36
CA ASN A 377 5.20 31.32 -9.98
C ASN A 377 4.91 30.83 -8.54
N SER A 378 5.62 29.79 -8.10
CA SER A 378 5.44 29.16 -6.79
C SER A 378 5.63 30.11 -5.60
N ASN A 379 6.45 31.15 -5.77
CA ASN A 379 6.84 32.07 -4.70
C ASN A 379 5.91 33.30 -4.63
N SER A 380 4.99 33.44 -5.59
CA SER A 380 3.96 34.48 -5.54
C SER A 380 3.07 34.30 -4.33
N LYS A 381 2.82 35.38 -3.55
CA LYS A 381 1.96 35.35 -2.35
C LYS A 381 0.60 34.70 -2.63
N ARG A 382 -0.02 35.00 -3.78
CA ARG A 382 -1.30 34.41 -4.21
C ARG A 382 -1.22 32.89 -4.33
N VAL A 383 -0.14 32.38 -4.92
CA VAL A 383 0.07 30.95 -5.14
C VAL A 383 0.35 30.23 -3.84
N VAL A 384 1.11 30.85 -2.92
CA VAL A 384 1.35 30.32 -1.59
C VAL A 384 0.03 30.17 -0.84
N ILE A 385 -0.77 31.24 -0.75
CA ILE A 385 -2.08 31.22 -0.06
C ILE A 385 -2.99 30.13 -0.63
N ILE A 386 -3.16 30.06 -1.95
CA ILE A 386 -4.02 29.05 -2.59
C ILE A 386 -3.52 27.63 -2.30
N ASN A 387 -2.20 27.38 -2.42
CA ASN A 387 -1.65 26.06 -2.13
C ASN A 387 -1.74 25.71 -0.63
N SER A 388 -1.64 26.68 0.27
CA SER A 388 -1.85 26.47 1.71
C SER A 388 -3.30 26.08 2.02
N LEU A 389 -4.28 26.71 1.38
CA LEU A 389 -5.69 26.31 1.51
C LEU A 389 -5.92 24.88 1.01
N PHE A 390 -5.34 24.52 -0.13
CA PHE A 390 -5.41 23.14 -0.62
C PHE A 390 -4.67 22.13 0.26
N LEU A 391 -3.57 22.52 0.90
CA LEU A 391 -2.87 21.69 1.88
C LEU A 391 -3.79 21.37 3.06
N ILE A 392 -4.38 22.40 3.68
CA ILE A 392 -5.32 22.23 4.80
C ILE A 392 -6.51 21.35 4.38
N LEU A 393 -7.08 21.61 3.20
CA LEU A 393 -8.17 20.82 2.65
C LEU A 393 -7.76 19.35 2.41
N SER A 394 -6.54 19.10 1.92
CA SER A 394 -6.04 17.75 1.70
C SER A 394 -5.82 17.00 3.03
N MET A 395 -5.35 17.69 4.06
CA MET A 395 -5.24 17.12 5.42
C MET A 395 -6.63 16.76 5.97
N TYR A 396 -7.64 17.62 5.75
CA TYR A 396 -9.02 17.29 6.10
C TYR A 396 -9.54 16.08 5.32
N HIS A 397 -9.30 16.01 4.00
CA HIS A 397 -9.69 14.86 3.19
C HIS A 397 -9.02 13.55 3.69
N LEU A 398 -7.77 13.61 4.15
CA LEU A 398 -7.08 12.46 4.75
C LEU A 398 -7.78 11.97 6.02
N VAL A 399 -8.17 12.89 6.92
CA VAL A 399 -8.99 12.56 8.11
C VAL A 399 -10.31 11.95 7.68
N PHE A 400 -11.04 12.61 6.78
CA PHE A 400 -12.32 12.14 6.27
C PHE A 400 -12.24 10.73 5.66
N THR A 401 -11.20 10.41 4.90
CA THR A 401 -11.06 9.05 4.34
C THR A 401 -10.61 8.02 5.37
N GLY A 402 -9.83 8.40 6.38
CA GLY A 402 -9.25 7.48 7.36
C GLY A 402 -10.09 7.25 8.63
N MET A 403 -11.06 8.12 8.92
CA MET A 403 -11.89 8.02 10.13
C MET A 403 -12.82 6.79 10.15
N THR A 404 -12.97 6.08 9.03
CA THR A 404 -13.81 4.87 8.95
C THR A 404 -13.16 3.64 9.57
N PHE A 405 -11.88 3.71 9.95
CA PHE A 405 -11.05 2.60 10.41
C PHE A 405 -11.06 2.45 11.93
N THR A 406 -12.24 2.33 12.52
CA THR A 406 -12.41 2.14 13.96
C THR A 406 -12.10 0.68 14.37
N ASP A 407 -11.57 0.49 15.58
CA ASP A 407 -10.98 -0.79 16.01
C ASP A 407 -11.99 -1.94 16.23
N GLN A 408 -13.27 -1.62 16.42
CA GLN A 408 -14.27 -2.55 16.95
C GLN A 408 -14.55 -3.81 16.07
N HIS A 409 -14.24 -3.81 14.77
CA HIS A 409 -14.51 -4.94 13.86
C HIS A 409 -13.44 -5.17 12.77
N SER A 410 -12.18 -4.80 13.03
CA SER A 410 -11.08 -4.90 12.05
C SER A 410 -10.86 -6.33 11.49
N ALA A 411 -11.27 -7.38 12.21
CA ALA A 411 -11.12 -8.78 11.80
C ALA A 411 -12.26 -9.34 10.92
N GLY A 412 -13.47 -8.78 10.98
CA GLY A 412 -14.66 -9.28 10.26
C GLY A 412 -15.04 -8.49 9.01
N GLY A 413 -14.51 -7.26 8.89
CA GLY A 413 -14.91 -6.32 7.84
C GLY A 413 -16.23 -5.62 8.18
N TYR A 414 -16.28 -4.30 8.00
CA TYR A 414 -17.49 -3.53 8.26
C TYR A 414 -18.47 -3.57 7.08
N PRO A 415 -19.80 -3.54 7.33
CA PRO A 415 -20.76 -3.33 6.27
C PRO A 415 -20.57 -1.94 5.64
N PHE A 416 -20.90 -1.81 4.34
CA PHE A 416 -20.80 -0.53 3.61
C PHE A 416 -21.47 0.64 4.35
N PHE A 417 -22.59 0.38 5.01
CA PHE A 417 -23.36 1.38 5.75
C PHE A 417 -22.57 2.02 6.89
N HIS A 418 -21.58 1.32 7.47
CA HIS A 418 -20.75 1.86 8.55
C HIS A 418 -19.91 3.06 8.09
N ALA A 419 -19.13 2.90 7.01
CA ALA A 419 -18.33 3.99 6.45
C ALA A 419 -19.19 5.16 6.00
N TRP A 420 -20.36 4.86 5.40
CA TRP A 420 -21.32 5.88 4.98
C TRP A 420 -21.90 6.66 6.17
N ALA A 421 -22.26 5.98 7.25
CA ALA A 421 -22.78 6.61 8.46
C ALA A 421 -21.73 7.52 9.14
N ILE A 422 -20.49 7.05 9.24
CA ILE A 422 -19.36 7.85 9.75
C ILE A 422 -19.17 9.11 8.92
N TRP A 423 -19.17 9.03 7.58
CA TRP A 423 -19.08 10.23 6.75
C TRP A 423 -20.28 11.17 6.89
N GLY A 424 -21.43 10.64 7.29
CA GLY A 424 -22.63 11.41 7.61
C GLY A 424 -22.46 12.34 8.80
N THR A 425 -21.63 11.99 9.79
CA THR A 425 -21.35 12.88 10.95
C THR A 425 -20.58 14.13 10.53
N HIS A 426 -19.88 14.07 9.39
CA HIS A 426 -19.20 15.20 8.73
C HIS A 426 -19.97 15.73 7.52
N TYR A 427 -21.28 15.49 7.46
CA TYR A 427 -22.18 15.97 6.40
C TYR A 427 -21.72 15.64 4.97
N TYR A 428 -20.97 14.54 4.80
CA TYR A 428 -20.38 14.15 3.52
C TYR A 428 -19.52 15.25 2.87
N ALA A 429 -18.94 16.16 3.69
CA ALA A 429 -18.35 17.42 3.22
C ALA A 429 -17.29 17.22 2.13
N SER A 430 -16.42 16.21 2.24
CA SER A 430 -15.42 15.93 1.20
C SER A 430 -16.03 15.58 -0.16
N PHE A 431 -17.17 14.88 -0.18
CA PHE A 431 -17.89 14.59 -1.42
C PHE A 431 -18.54 15.85 -1.98
N VAL A 432 -19.19 16.65 -1.13
CA VAL A 432 -19.80 17.93 -1.54
C VAL A 432 -18.75 18.85 -2.18
N ILE A 433 -17.60 19.04 -1.53
CA ILE A 433 -16.48 19.83 -2.05
C ILE A 433 -15.99 19.28 -3.39
N SER A 434 -15.86 17.96 -3.52
CA SER A 434 -15.45 17.30 -4.77
C SER A 434 -16.43 17.54 -5.92
N PHE A 435 -17.74 17.48 -5.66
CA PHE A 435 -18.76 17.82 -6.66
C PHE A 435 -18.72 19.30 -7.04
N VAL A 436 -18.56 20.20 -6.07
CA VAL A 436 -18.38 21.64 -6.31
C VAL A 436 -17.16 21.88 -7.18
N PHE A 437 -16.04 21.23 -6.92
CA PHE A 437 -14.84 21.30 -7.77
C PHE A 437 -15.12 20.88 -9.21
N LEU A 438 -15.87 19.80 -9.44
CA LEU A 438 -16.25 19.38 -10.79
C LEU A 438 -17.17 20.40 -11.50
N ILE A 439 -18.13 20.99 -10.77
CA ILE A 439 -19.04 22.01 -11.31
C ILE A 439 -18.24 23.27 -11.68
N LEU A 440 -17.46 23.80 -10.75
CA LEU A 440 -16.62 24.99 -10.99
C LEU A 440 -15.62 24.76 -12.13
N SER A 441 -15.06 23.55 -12.25
CA SER A 441 -14.17 23.18 -13.35
C SER A 441 -14.82 23.26 -14.73
N LYS A 442 -16.13 23.10 -14.82
CA LYS A 442 -16.88 23.23 -16.08
C LYS A 442 -17.27 24.68 -16.39
N LEU A 443 -17.41 25.51 -15.36
CA LEU A 443 -17.73 26.94 -15.49
C LEU A 443 -16.51 27.81 -15.83
N MET A 444 -15.30 27.30 -15.58
CA MET A 444 -14.01 27.95 -15.88
C MET A 444 -13.41 27.51 -17.22
#